data_AF-A0A533I0U3-F1
#
_entry.id   AF-A0A533I0U3-F1
#
_cell.length_a   1.000
_cell.length_b   1.000
_cell.length_c   1.000
_cell.angle_alpha   90.00
_cell.angle_beta   90.00
_cell.angle_gamma   90.00
#
_symmetry.space_group_name_H-M   'P 1'
#
loop_
_entity.id
_entity.type
_entity.pdbx_description
1 polymer ?
#
loop_
_entity_poly.entity_id
_entity_poly.type
_entity_poly.pdbx_seq_one_letter_code
_entity_poly.pdbx_strand_id
1 'polypeptide(L)'
;MISANSAITAYLRATEAAPPQPIAESGLTSAAQEFEKVMTAADQTAIGAMSGTTDTHALVQSLTEAELALDAAVAIRDKVVEAYQEILRMPV
;
A
#
# COMPACT_ATOMS: atom_id res chain seq x y z
N MET A 1 -27.76 24.66 -23.34
CA MET A 1 -26.68 23.87 -23.96
C MET A 1 -25.31 24.37 -23.49
N ILE A 2 -25.00 24.24 -22.20
CA ILE A 2 -23.73 24.71 -21.61
C ILE A 2 -23.40 23.71 -20.50
N SER A 3 -22.53 22.74 -20.77
CA SER A 3 -22.01 21.85 -19.69
C SER A 3 -20.69 21.15 -20.05
N ALA A 4 -20.36 20.97 -21.34
CA ALA A 4 -19.09 20.36 -21.73
C ALA A 4 -17.88 21.24 -21.36
N ASN A 5 -17.99 22.56 -21.56
CA ASN A 5 -16.88 23.48 -21.30
C ASN A 5 -16.56 23.61 -19.81
N SER A 6 -17.58 23.56 -18.94
CA SER A 6 -17.40 23.64 -17.49
C SER A 6 -16.73 22.37 -16.92
N ALA A 7 -17.07 21.20 -17.46
CA ALA A 7 -16.46 19.93 -17.05
C ALA A 7 -14.97 19.88 -17.39
N ILE A 8 -14.58 20.38 -18.57
CA ILE A 8 -13.16 20.46 -18.98
C ILE A 8 -12.38 21.38 -18.03
N THR A 9 -12.90 22.58 -17.72
CA THR A 9 -12.23 23.47 -16.75
C THR A 9 -12.18 22.91 -15.34
N ALA A 10 -13.19 22.14 -14.91
CA ALA A 10 -13.18 21.49 -13.62
C ALA A 10 -12.11 20.37 -13.56
N TYR A 11 -11.99 19.59 -14.64
CA TYR A 11 -10.97 18.56 -14.78
C TYR A 11 -9.55 19.14 -14.79
N LEU A 12 -9.32 20.21 -15.57
CA LEU A 12 -8.01 20.87 -15.64
C LEU A 12 -7.58 21.43 -14.27
N ARG A 13 -8.50 22.05 -13.53
CA ARG A 13 -8.23 22.53 -12.17
C ARG A 13 -7.97 21.40 -11.18
N ALA A 14 -8.63 20.26 -11.34
CA ALA A 14 -8.41 19.08 -10.49
C ALA A 14 -7.01 18.48 -10.72
N THR A 15 -6.57 18.38 -11.97
CA THR A 15 -5.20 17.96 -12.32
C THR A 15 -4.14 18.92 -11.79
N GLU A 16 -4.38 20.24 -11.85
CA GLU A 16 -3.46 21.25 -11.30
C GLU A 16 -3.36 21.20 -9.76
N ALA A 17 -4.47 20.88 -9.08
CA ALA A 17 -4.53 20.83 -7.62
C ALA A 17 -3.83 19.59 -7.03
N ALA A 18 -3.70 18.51 -7.81
CA ALA A 18 -3.04 17.27 -7.40
C ALA A 18 -2.24 16.70 -8.58
N PRO A 19 -1.04 17.26 -8.87
CA PRO A 19 -0.15 16.63 -9.83
C PRO A 19 0.17 15.20 -9.37
N PRO A 20 0.31 14.24 -10.30
CA PRO A 20 0.68 12.87 -9.95
C PRO A 20 2.01 12.89 -9.20
N GLN A 21 1.96 12.63 -7.90
CA GLN A 21 3.16 12.62 -7.07
C GLN A 21 3.87 11.28 -7.32
N PRO A 22 5.16 11.30 -7.71
CA PRO A 22 5.94 10.08 -7.72
C PRO A 22 5.98 9.50 -6.32
N ILE A 23 5.93 8.17 -6.23
CA ILE A 23 6.02 7.45 -4.95
C ILE A 23 7.35 7.85 -4.30
N ALA A 24 7.31 8.53 -3.16
CA ALA A 24 8.52 8.96 -2.47
C ALA A 24 9.32 7.73 -2.01
N GLU A 25 10.55 7.57 -2.52
CA GLU A 25 11.42 6.42 -2.21
C GLU A 25 11.61 6.23 -0.69
N SER A 26 11.66 7.31 0.08
CA SER A 26 11.77 7.27 1.54
C SER A 26 10.54 6.69 2.24
N GLY A 27 9.34 6.85 1.68
CA GLY A 27 8.12 6.25 2.23
C GLY A 27 8.10 4.73 2.04
N LEU A 28 8.61 4.26 0.90
CA LEU A 28 8.70 2.83 0.60
C LEU A 28 9.71 2.12 1.50
N THR A 29 10.87 2.72 1.75
CA THR A 29 11.88 2.13 2.64
C THR A 29 11.38 2.04 4.09
N SER A 30 10.69 3.07 4.59
CA SER A 30 10.06 3.02 5.91
C SER A 30 8.93 1.99 5.99
N ALA A 31 8.11 1.87 4.95
CA ALA A 31 7.06 0.84 4.89
C ALA A 31 7.65 -0.57 4.89
N ALA A 32 8.76 -0.80 4.18
CA ALA A 32 9.46 -2.09 4.17
C ALA A 32 10.05 -2.44 5.55
N GLN A 33 10.65 -1.47 6.25
CA GLN A 33 11.14 -1.66 7.62
C GLN A 33 10.02 -1.99 8.60
N GLU A 34 8.85 -1.36 8.44
CA GLU A 34 7.71 -1.63 9.30
C GLU A 34 7.10 -3.02 9.03
N PHE A 35 7.01 -3.41 7.75
CA PHE A 35 6.61 -4.76 7.37
C PHE A 35 7.51 -5.83 7.98
N GLU A 36 8.84 -5.64 7.95
CA GLU A 36 9.81 -6.57 8.56
C GLU A 36 9.56 -6.75 10.07
N LYS A 37 9.29 -5.66 10.79
CA LYS A 37 9.01 -5.71 12.23
C LYS A 37 7.73 -6.47 12.52
N VAL A 38 6.66 -6.20 11.77
CA VAL A 38 5.36 -6.88 11.94
C VAL A 38 5.52 -8.37 11.67
N MET A 39 6.23 -8.76 10.60
CA MET A 39 6.48 -10.16 10.29
C MET A 39 7.29 -10.86 11.38
N THR A 40 8.36 -10.22 11.88
CA THR A 40 9.17 -10.77 12.97
C THR A 40 8.37 -10.94 14.26
N ALA A 41 7.50 -9.98 14.58
CA ALA A 41 6.62 -10.07 15.74
C ALA A 41 5.58 -11.19 15.60
N ALA A 42 5.01 -11.36 14.41
CA ALA A 42 4.10 -12.46 14.10
C ALA A 42 4.80 -13.82 14.25
N ASP A 43 6.03 -13.98 13.75
CA ASP A 43 6.81 -15.21 13.89
C ASP A 43 7.10 -15.55 15.36
N GLN A 44 7.52 -14.57 16.16
CA GLN A 44 7.76 -14.78 17.60
C GLN A 44 6.49 -15.20 18.33
N THR A 45 5.37 -14.56 18.01
CA THR A 45 4.06 -14.87 18.60
C THR A 45 3.60 -16.28 18.20
N ALA A 46 3.81 -16.67 16.94
CA ALA A 46 3.52 -18.01 16.44
C ALA A 46 4.34 -19.09 17.16
N ILE A 47 5.65 -18.87 17.32
CA ILE A 47 6.54 -19.79 18.08
C ILE A 47 6.06 -19.90 19.53
N GLY A 48 5.73 -18.77 20.17
CA GLY A 48 5.23 -18.76 21.54
C GLY A 48 3.90 -19.49 21.69
N ALA A 49 2.98 -19.33 20.74
CA ALA A 49 1.69 -20.02 20.74
C ALA A 49 1.86 -21.54 20.51
N MET A 50 2.73 -21.95 19.59
CA MET A 50 3.07 -23.36 19.36
C MET A 50 3.75 -24.01 20.57
N SER A 51 4.55 -23.25 21.32
CA SER A 51 5.18 -23.70 22.57
C SER A 51 4.23 -23.66 23.78
N GLY A 52 3.00 -23.15 23.62
CA GLY A 52 2.04 -22.97 24.71
C GLY A 52 2.41 -21.86 25.71
N THR A 53 3.40 -21.02 25.39
CA THR A 53 3.87 -19.91 26.24
C THR A 53 3.13 -18.60 25.96
N THR A 54 2.48 -18.48 24.81
CA THR A 54 1.71 -17.30 24.37
C THR A 54 0.26 -17.68 24.12
N ASP A 55 -0.67 -16.80 24.50
CA ASP A 55 -2.11 -17.00 24.31
C ASP A 55 -2.47 -17.04 22.82
N THR A 56 -3.36 -17.96 22.45
CA THR A 56 -3.99 -18.04 21.11
C THR A 56 -4.63 -16.73 20.65
N HIS A 57 -5.14 -15.89 21.55
CA HIS A 57 -5.69 -14.58 21.22
C HIS A 57 -4.60 -13.62 20.71
N ALA A 58 -3.41 -13.66 21.32
CA ALA A 58 -2.28 -12.85 20.88
C ALA A 58 -1.79 -13.28 19.49
N LEU A 59 -1.84 -14.58 19.19
CA LEU A 59 -1.55 -15.11 17.86
C LEU A 59 -2.52 -14.54 16.81
N VAL A 60 -3.82 -14.61 17.07
CA VAL A 60 -4.83 -14.07 16.13
C VAL A 60 -4.62 -12.58 15.91
N GLN A 61 -4.35 -11.80 16.97
CA GLN A 61 -4.04 -10.37 16.84
C GLN A 61 -2.82 -10.15 15.94
N SER A 62 -1.72 -10.86 16.17
CA SER A 62 -0.50 -10.71 15.37
C SER A 62 -0.69 -11.08 13.91
N LEU A 63 -1.57 -12.06 13.62
CA LEU A 63 -1.93 -12.44 12.27
C LEU A 63 -2.76 -11.35 11.57
N THR A 64 -3.68 -10.70 12.28
CA THR A 64 -4.44 -9.58 11.72
C THR A 64 -3.55 -8.38 11.41
N GLU A 65 -2.55 -8.10 12.26
CA GLU A 65 -1.56 -7.05 12.00
C GLU A 65 -0.69 -7.40 10.77
N ALA A 66 -0.29 -8.66 10.62
CA ALA A 66 0.43 -9.14 9.45
C ALA A 66 -0.41 -9.10 8.17
N GLU A 67 -1.71 -9.40 8.25
CA GLU A 67 -2.67 -9.32 7.12
C GLU A 67 -2.77 -7.89 6.60
N LEU A 68 -2.91 -6.90 7.49
CA LEU A 68 -2.92 -5.49 7.11
C LEU A 68 -1.63 -5.06 6.40
N ALA A 69 -0.49 -5.53 6.87
CA ALA A 69 0.80 -5.24 6.27
C ALA A 69 0.94 -5.89 4.88
N LEU A 70 0.41 -7.11 4.71
CA LEU A 70 0.36 -7.81 3.42
C LEU A 70 -0.54 -7.08 2.41
N ASP A 71 -1.71 -6.62 2.84
CA ASP A 71 -2.63 -5.84 1.98
C ASP A 71 -1.97 -4.56 1.46
N ALA A 72 -1.24 -3.85 2.33
CA ALA A 72 -0.47 -2.68 1.93
C ALA A 72 0.63 -3.03 0.90
N ALA A 73 1.33 -4.16 1.08
CA ALA A 73 2.34 -4.63 0.13
C ALA A 73 1.73 -4.97 -1.24
N VAL A 74 0.54 -5.59 -1.27
CA VAL A 74 -0.20 -5.87 -2.51
C VAL A 74 -0.65 -4.58 -3.19
N ALA A 75 -1.14 -3.60 -2.43
CA ALA A 75 -1.52 -2.31 -2.98
C ALA A 75 -0.32 -1.58 -3.65
N ILE A 76 0.86 -1.65 -3.03
CA ILE A 76 2.10 -1.11 -3.62
C ILE A 76 2.44 -1.85 -4.91
N ARG A 77 2.41 -3.19 -4.90
CA ARG A 77 2.65 -4.01 -6.09
C ARG A 77 1.73 -3.60 -7.23
N ASP A 78 0.43 -3.45 -6.95
CA ASP A 78 -0.56 -3.12 -7.96
C ASP A 78 -0.33 -1.71 -8.53
N LYS A 79 0.06 -0.74 -7.70
CA LYS A 79 0.45 0.60 -8.15
C LYS A 79 1.70 0.62 -9.01
N VAL A 80 2.70 -0.20 -8.68
CA VAL A 80 3.91 -0.36 -9.51
C VAL A 80 3.55 -0.96 -10.87
N VAL A 81 2.67 -1.96 -10.89
CA VAL A 81 2.18 -2.57 -12.13
C VAL A 81 1.38 -1.57 -12.97
N GLU A 82 0.50 -0.78 -12.35
CA GLU A 82 -0.27 0.28 -13.02
C GLU A 82 0.66 1.30 -13.68
N ALA A 83 1.64 1.82 -12.94
CA ALA A 83 2.62 2.78 -13.45
C ALA A 83 3.44 2.19 -14.61
N TYR A 84 3.84 0.92 -14.52
CA TYR A 84 4.57 0.26 -15.61
C TYR A 84 3.70 0.10 -16.87
N GLN A 85 2.43 -0.26 -16.71
CA GLN A 85 1.50 -0.35 -17.83
C GLN A 85 1.20 1.03 -18.45
N GLU A 86 1.16 2.09 -17.66
CA GLU A 86 0.97 3.46 -18.16
C GLU A 86 2.15 3.92 -19.01
N ILE A 87 3.39 3.66 -18.56
CA ILE A 87 4.60 3.93 -19.36
C ILE A 87 4.56 3.20 -20.70
N LEU A 88 4.12 1.94 -20.73
CA LEU A 88 4.03 1.14 -21.97
C LEU A 88 2.88 1.57 -22.89
N ARG A 89 1.84 2.22 -22.36
CA ARG A 89 0.68 2.70 -23.14
C ARG A 89 0.89 4.08 -23.75
N MET A 90 1.91 4.83 -23.30
CA MET A 90 2.30 6.05 -24.00
C MET A 90 3.01 5.66 -25.30
N PRO A 91 2.50 6.07 -26.48
CA PRO A 91 3.27 5.93 -27.71
C PRO A 91 4.53 6.80 -27.58
N VAL A 92 5.68 6.22 -27.91
CA VAL A 92 6.97 6.95 -28.04
C VAL A 92 6.92 7.98 -29.17
#